data_AF-A0A8K0CMF7-F1
#
_entry.id   AF-A0A8K0CMF7-F1
#
_cell.length_a   1.000
_cell.length_b   1.000
_cell.length_c   1.000
_cell.angle_alpha   90.00
_cell.angle_beta   90.00
_cell.angle_gamma   90.00
#
_symmetry.space_group_name_H-M   'P 1'
#
loop_
_entity.id
_entity.type
_entity.pdbx_description
1 polymer ?
#
loop_
_entity_poly.entity_id
_entity_poly.type
_entity_poly.pdbx_seq_one_letter_code
_entity_poly.pdbx_strand_id
1 'polypeptide(L)'
;KGTILDPEYSALPVSSQVVMTLVKPLLNKGYCLTIDNFYNSPQLADLLVSRKTDVYGTLRANRKEVPKELSTTKILKGEVIGFQRGKVAVMKWKDKKEFCGTKTTLEYRMDIVKLIMEKYHHLEFCSATGRPSVIPTPPRLTGRHFPEYIPGTEKKEQSNASVCNVCKSARWTWKEN
;
A
#
# COMPACT_ATOMS: atom_id res chain seq x y z
N LYS A 1 22.98 -1.24 -29.39
CA LYS A 1 22.36 -1.31 -28.05
C LYS A 1 20.86 -1.10 -28.22
N GLY A 2 20.05 -2.15 -28.11
CA GLY A 2 18.60 -2.07 -28.16
C GLY A 2 18.02 -2.66 -26.88
N THR A 3 16.95 -2.06 -26.37
CA THR A 3 16.17 -2.67 -25.28
C THR A 3 15.50 -3.92 -25.82
N ILE A 4 15.83 -5.09 -25.27
CA ILE A 4 15.18 -6.35 -25.64
C ILE A 4 13.83 -6.38 -24.93
N LEU A 5 12.75 -6.28 -25.71
CA LEU A 5 11.37 -6.36 -25.22
C LEU A 5 10.83 -7.76 -25.48
N ASP A 6 10.00 -8.25 -24.56
CA ASP A 6 9.38 -9.55 -24.71
C ASP A 6 8.31 -9.51 -25.82
N PRO A 7 8.40 -10.38 -26.86
CA PRO A 7 7.43 -10.41 -27.96
C PRO A 7 5.98 -10.62 -27.51
N GLU A 8 5.77 -11.26 -26.34
CA GLU A 8 4.44 -11.46 -25.73
C GLU A 8 3.67 -10.15 -25.58
N TYR A 9 4.38 -9.04 -25.33
CA TYR A 9 3.77 -7.74 -25.07
C TYR A 9 3.77 -6.79 -26.28
N SER A 10 4.13 -7.27 -27.47
CA SER A 10 4.25 -6.45 -28.69
C SER A 10 3.00 -5.63 -29.04
N ALA A 11 1.81 -6.08 -28.64
CA ALA A 11 0.53 -5.38 -28.84
C ALA A 11 0.32 -4.17 -27.91
N LEU A 12 1.12 -4.02 -26.85
CA LEU A 12 1.01 -2.91 -25.89
C LEU A 12 1.81 -1.68 -26.34
N PRO A 13 1.52 -0.47 -25.81
CA PRO A 13 2.39 0.68 -25.98
C PRO A 13 3.80 0.40 -25.44
N VAL A 14 4.84 0.93 -26.09
CA VAL A 14 6.26 0.70 -25.73
C VAL A 14 6.53 0.88 -24.23
N SER A 15 5.95 1.91 -23.60
CA SER A 15 6.10 2.14 -22.16
C SER A 15 5.56 0.98 -21.31
N SER A 16 4.44 0.39 -21.71
CA SER A 16 3.85 -0.77 -21.05
C SER A 16 4.65 -2.05 -21.34
N GLN A 17 5.19 -2.20 -22.56
CA GLN A 17 6.07 -3.32 -22.92
C GLN A 17 7.30 -3.37 -22.03
N VAL A 18 7.93 -2.22 -21.78
CA VAL A 18 9.09 -2.10 -20.90
C VAL A 18 8.74 -2.58 -19.50
N VAL A 19 7.64 -2.08 -18.92
CA VAL A 19 7.21 -2.51 -17.57
C VAL A 19 6.94 -4.00 -17.54
N MET A 20 6.09 -4.50 -18.44
CA MET A 20 5.68 -5.91 -18.46
C MET A 20 6.87 -6.87 -18.67
N THR A 21 7.84 -6.48 -19.51
CA THR A 21 9.07 -7.25 -19.71
C THR A 21 9.90 -7.30 -18.43
N LEU A 22 10.09 -6.17 -17.75
CA LEU A 22 10.89 -6.09 -16.52
C LEU A 22 10.25 -6.83 -15.34
N VAL A 23 8.93 -6.74 -15.20
CA VAL A 23 8.22 -7.32 -14.04
C VAL A 23 7.75 -8.74 -14.25
N LYS A 24 7.92 -9.32 -15.46
CA LYS A 24 7.52 -10.69 -15.81
C LYS A 24 7.84 -11.74 -14.73
N PRO A 25 9.06 -11.82 -14.16
CA PRO A 25 9.37 -12.82 -13.12
C PRO A 25 8.71 -12.55 -11.76
N LEU A 26 8.11 -11.37 -11.57
CA LEU A 26 7.47 -10.93 -10.34
C LEU A 26 5.93 -11.00 -10.41
N LEU A 27 5.37 -11.22 -11.61
CA LEU A 27 3.92 -11.33 -11.79
C LEU A 27 3.33 -12.50 -11.02
N ASN A 28 2.04 -12.38 -10.67
CA ASN A 28 1.24 -13.39 -9.95
C ASN A 28 1.66 -13.69 -8.51
N LYS A 29 2.61 -12.94 -7.95
CA LYS A 29 3.13 -13.13 -6.59
C LYS A 29 2.52 -12.21 -5.53
N GLY A 30 1.59 -11.31 -5.91
CA GLY A 30 0.97 -10.38 -4.97
C GLY A 30 1.82 -9.16 -4.64
N TYR A 31 2.81 -8.81 -5.48
CA TYR A 31 3.62 -7.62 -5.28
C TYR A 31 2.88 -6.35 -5.68
N CYS A 32 3.36 -5.21 -5.16
CA CYS A 32 2.86 -3.89 -5.49
C CYS A 32 3.97 -3.05 -6.15
N LEU A 33 3.69 -2.53 -7.34
CA LEU A 33 4.64 -1.76 -8.13
C LEU A 33 4.46 -0.26 -7.90
N THR A 34 5.58 0.43 -7.68
CA THR A 34 5.64 1.89 -7.76
C THR A 34 6.23 2.27 -9.11
N ILE A 35 5.45 2.90 -9.98
CA ILE A 35 5.93 3.26 -11.32
C ILE A 35 5.90 4.76 -11.55
N ASP A 36 6.86 5.23 -12.36
CA ASP A 36 6.92 6.61 -12.79
C ASP A 36 5.81 6.93 -13.81
N ASN A 37 5.45 8.21 -13.88
CA ASN A 37 4.40 8.78 -14.72
C ASN A 37 4.54 8.42 -16.22
N PHE A 38 5.78 8.34 -16.71
CA PHE A 38 6.03 7.97 -18.10
C PHE A 38 5.59 6.54 -18.42
N TYR A 39 5.68 5.64 -17.44
CA TYR A 39 5.32 4.24 -17.60
C TYR A 39 3.90 3.93 -17.15
N ASN A 40 3.28 4.82 -16.36
CA ASN A 40 1.95 4.62 -15.83
C ASN A 40 0.83 4.88 -16.87
N SER A 41 -0.17 3.99 -16.88
CA SER A 41 -1.39 4.14 -17.68
C SER A 41 -2.53 3.29 -17.11
N PRO A 42 -3.81 3.69 -17.26
CA PRO A 42 -4.94 2.91 -16.80
C PRO A 42 -4.99 1.49 -17.40
N GLN A 43 -4.72 1.38 -18.71
CA GLN A 43 -4.69 0.09 -19.41
C GLN A 43 -3.63 -0.87 -18.83
N LEU A 44 -2.44 -0.35 -18.49
CA LEU A 44 -1.39 -1.15 -17.86
C LEU A 44 -1.81 -1.58 -16.45
N ALA A 45 -2.47 -0.70 -15.69
CA ALA A 45 -2.93 -1.02 -14.34
C ALA A 45 -3.95 -2.17 -14.35
N ASP A 46 -4.91 -2.17 -15.28
CA ASP A 46 -5.86 -3.27 -15.43
C ASP A 46 -5.16 -4.61 -15.73
N LEU A 47 -4.14 -4.58 -16.61
CA LEU A 47 -3.36 -5.77 -16.94
C LEU A 47 -2.56 -6.29 -15.73
N LEU A 48 -1.90 -5.41 -14.98
CA LEU A 48 -1.14 -5.80 -13.79
C LEU A 48 -2.04 -6.41 -12.71
N VAL A 49 -3.19 -5.77 -12.45
CA VAL A 49 -4.16 -6.27 -11.47
C VAL A 49 -4.71 -7.64 -11.87
N SER A 50 -4.93 -7.88 -13.18
CA SER A 50 -5.33 -9.21 -13.67
C SER A 50 -4.29 -10.30 -13.35
N ARG A 51 -3.02 -9.92 -13.21
CA ARG A 51 -1.88 -10.79 -12.88
C ARG A 51 -1.45 -10.67 -11.42
N LYS A 52 -2.42 -10.45 -10.51
CA LYS A 52 -2.23 -10.31 -9.05
C LYS A 52 -1.05 -9.41 -8.69
N THR A 53 -0.91 -8.29 -9.39
CA THR A 53 0.14 -7.31 -9.17
C THR A 53 -0.52 -5.94 -9.06
N ASP A 54 -0.44 -5.35 -7.87
CA ASP A 54 -0.99 -4.02 -7.65
C ASP A 54 -0.02 -2.96 -8.19
N VAL A 55 -0.53 -1.77 -8.47
CA VAL A 55 0.27 -0.66 -8.95
C VAL A 55 -0.22 0.65 -8.39
N TYR A 56 0.72 1.52 -8.02
CA TYR A 56 0.45 2.92 -7.75
C TYR A 56 1.58 3.78 -8.35
N GLY A 57 1.25 5.03 -8.65
CA GLY A 57 2.17 5.95 -9.28
C GLY A 57 1.46 7.23 -9.67
N THR A 58 2.22 8.25 -10.03
CA THR A 58 1.64 9.47 -10.60
C THR A 58 1.19 9.19 -12.04
N LEU A 59 0.20 9.93 -12.51
CA LEU A 59 -0.37 9.75 -13.85
C LEU A 59 -0.62 11.11 -14.51
N ARG A 60 -0.21 11.25 -15.77
CA ARG A 60 -0.56 12.42 -16.59
C ARG A 60 -2.05 12.41 -16.89
N ALA A 61 -2.73 13.51 -16.57
CA ALA A 61 -4.17 13.65 -16.81
C ALA A 61 -4.56 13.58 -18.30
N ASN A 62 -3.61 13.85 -19.21
CA ASN A 62 -3.83 13.78 -20.67
C ASN A 62 -3.62 12.37 -21.26
N ARG A 63 -3.46 11.33 -20.43
CA ARG A 63 -3.32 9.95 -20.90
C ARG A 63 -4.64 9.41 -21.44
N LYS A 64 -4.55 8.50 -22.41
CA LYS A 64 -5.71 7.76 -22.93
C LYS A 64 -6.40 7.03 -21.78
N GLU A 65 -7.73 7.00 -21.81
CA GLU A 65 -8.62 6.39 -20.80
C GLU A 65 -8.68 7.09 -19.43
N VAL A 66 -7.93 8.18 -19.23
CA VAL A 66 -8.15 9.05 -18.08
C VAL A 66 -9.37 9.93 -18.37
N PRO A 67 -10.35 10.02 -17.45
CA PRO A 67 -11.50 10.90 -17.60
C PRO A 67 -11.05 12.34 -17.84
N LYS A 68 -11.59 12.99 -18.88
CA LYS A 68 -11.24 14.39 -19.22
C LYS A 68 -11.65 15.35 -18.10
N GLU A 69 -12.71 14.99 -17.38
CA GLU A 69 -13.19 15.64 -16.18
C GLU A 69 -12.08 15.78 -15.13
N LEU A 70 -11.15 14.81 -15.04
CA LEU A 70 -10.02 14.89 -14.13
C LEU A 70 -9.08 16.05 -14.52
N SER A 71 -8.85 16.30 -15.81
CA SER A 71 -7.97 17.40 -16.25
C SER A 71 -8.69 18.75 -16.21
N THR A 72 -9.95 18.82 -16.66
CA THR A 72 -10.72 20.05 -16.76
C THR A 72 -11.23 20.58 -15.42
N THR A 73 -11.54 19.69 -14.46
CA THR A 73 -12.07 20.12 -13.16
C THR A 73 -10.99 20.83 -12.36
N LYS A 74 -11.24 22.11 -12.07
CA LYS A 74 -10.46 22.89 -11.12
C LYS A 74 -10.92 22.50 -9.72
N ILE A 75 -10.00 21.97 -8.92
CA ILE A 75 -10.26 21.60 -7.53
C ILE A 75 -9.68 22.66 -6.58
N LEU A 76 -10.40 22.95 -5.50
CA LEU A 76 -9.98 23.86 -4.43
C LEU A 76 -8.89 23.22 -3.55
N LYS A 77 -8.18 24.02 -2.76
CA LYS A 77 -7.19 23.49 -1.79
C LYS A 77 -7.92 22.59 -0.78
N GLY A 78 -7.43 21.37 -0.58
CA GLY A 78 -8.05 20.34 0.24
C GLY A 78 -9.11 19.50 -0.48
N GLU A 79 -9.44 19.83 -1.73
CA GLU A 79 -10.36 19.02 -2.53
C GLU A 79 -9.64 17.85 -3.23
N VAL A 80 -10.42 16.80 -3.45
CA VAL A 80 -9.97 15.58 -4.12
C VAL A 80 -11.11 15.11 -5.00
N ILE A 81 -10.77 14.73 -6.22
CA ILE A 81 -11.68 14.11 -7.18
C ILE A 81 -11.09 12.76 -7.56
N GLY A 82 -11.93 11.73 -7.62
CA GLY A 82 -11.51 10.37 -7.94
C GLY A 82 -12.49 9.72 -8.89
N PHE A 83 -11.96 8.91 -9.78
CA PHE A 83 -12.73 8.04 -10.66
C PHE A 83 -12.24 6.62 -10.48
N GLN A 84 -13.17 5.67 -10.47
CA GLN A 84 -12.86 4.26 -10.31
C GLN A 84 -13.47 3.48 -11.47
N ARG A 85 -12.70 2.52 -11.98
CA ARG A 85 -13.13 1.52 -12.94
C ARG A 85 -12.69 0.15 -12.44
N GLY A 86 -13.65 -0.69 -12.05
CA GLY A 86 -13.37 -1.99 -11.47
C GLY A 86 -12.45 -1.88 -10.24
N LYS A 87 -11.24 -2.44 -10.35
CA LYS A 87 -10.22 -2.44 -9.28
C LYS A 87 -9.19 -1.31 -9.40
N VAL A 88 -9.26 -0.49 -10.45
CA VAL A 88 -8.31 0.60 -10.70
C VAL A 88 -8.98 1.93 -10.41
N ALA A 89 -8.31 2.78 -9.66
CA ALA A 89 -8.76 4.14 -9.35
C ALA A 89 -7.71 5.17 -9.77
N VAL A 90 -8.20 6.31 -10.27
CA VAL A 90 -7.38 7.49 -10.60
C VAL A 90 -7.89 8.64 -9.77
N MET A 91 -6.98 9.34 -9.09
CA MET A 91 -7.32 10.44 -8.18
C MET A 91 -6.50 11.68 -8.51
N LYS A 92 -7.12 12.85 -8.34
CA LYS A 92 -6.49 14.17 -8.40
C LYS A 92 -6.84 14.91 -7.13
N TRP A 93 -5.83 15.38 -6.41
CA TRP A 93 -5.99 16.15 -5.20
C TRP A 93 -5.19 17.45 -5.28
N LYS A 94 -5.58 18.41 -4.45
CA LYS A 94 -4.81 19.64 -4.23
C LYS A 94 -4.62 19.79 -2.73
N ASP A 95 -3.38 19.81 -2.29
CA ASP A 95 -3.07 19.82 -0.87
C ASP A 95 -3.62 21.07 -0.17
N LYS A 96 -4.13 20.88 1.05
CA LYS A 96 -4.63 21.97 1.91
C LYS A 96 -3.47 22.75 2.56
N LYS A 97 -2.32 22.09 2.74
CA LYS A 97 -1.27 22.54 3.67
C LYS A 97 -0.01 22.94 2.90
N GLU A 98 0.40 24.19 3.08
CA GLU A 98 1.77 24.61 2.78
C GLU A 98 2.67 24.04 3.88
N PHE A 99 3.56 23.12 3.51
CA PHE A 99 4.58 22.61 4.42
C PHE A 99 5.89 23.34 4.14
N CYS A 100 6.32 24.17 5.08
CA CYS A 100 7.65 24.79 5.06
C CYS A 100 8.61 23.90 5.86
N GLY A 101 9.37 23.06 5.16
CA GLY A 101 10.33 22.13 5.75
C GLY A 101 10.74 21.03 4.78
N THR A 102 11.68 20.17 5.17
CA THR A 102 12.08 18.99 4.41
C THR A 102 11.35 17.74 4.91
N LYS A 103 10.83 16.94 3.98
CA LYS A 103 10.32 15.59 4.24
C LYS A 103 11.04 14.60 3.34
N THR A 104 11.23 13.39 3.83
CA THR A 104 11.59 12.27 2.96
C THR A 104 10.42 11.90 2.05
N THR A 105 10.71 11.29 0.90
CA THR A 105 9.67 10.84 -0.05
C THR A 105 8.68 9.88 0.59
N LEU A 106 9.13 9.04 1.54
CA LEU A 106 8.27 8.10 2.24
C LEU A 106 7.27 8.81 3.15
N GLU A 107 7.74 9.78 3.96
CA GLU A 107 6.89 10.55 4.86
C GLU A 107 5.81 11.33 4.10
N TYR A 108 6.18 11.98 3.00
CA TYR A 108 5.21 12.69 2.14
C TYR A 108 4.14 11.74 1.60
N ARG A 109 4.52 10.55 1.12
CA ARG A 109 3.57 9.55 0.61
C ARG A 109 2.65 9.01 1.71
N MET A 110 3.17 8.78 2.92
CA MET A 110 2.36 8.33 4.05
C MET A 110 1.34 9.39 4.50
N ASP A 111 1.72 10.67 4.49
CA ASP A 111 0.82 11.77 4.82
C ASP A 111 -0.32 11.89 3.80
N ILE A 112 -0.02 11.75 2.50
CA ILE A 112 -1.02 11.72 1.43
C ILE A 112 -2.00 10.57 1.64
N VAL A 113 -1.50 9.37 1.95
CA VAL A 113 -2.35 8.20 2.21
C VAL A 113 -3.25 8.43 3.42
N LYS A 114 -2.73 8.96 4.53
CA LYS A 114 -3.56 9.29 5.71
C LYS A 114 -4.66 10.29 5.36
N LEU A 115 -4.34 11.36 4.64
CA LEU A 115 -5.31 12.37 4.21
C LEU A 115 -6.40 11.78 3.31
N ILE A 116 -6.04 10.88 2.39
CA ILE A 116 -7.01 10.16 1.54
C ILE A 116 -7.91 9.27 2.40
N MET A 117 -7.34 8.50 3.33
CA MET A 117 -8.10 7.63 4.23
C MET A 117 -9.06 8.45 5.10
N GLU A 118 -8.58 9.52 5.74
CA GLU A 118 -9.40 10.41 6.57
C GLU A 118 -10.57 11.04 5.79
N LYS A 119 -10.35 11.38 4.51
CA LYS A 119 -11.36 12.05 3.69
C LYS A 119 -12.35 11.10 3.02
N TYR A 120 -11.92 9.89 2.66
CA TYR A 120 -12.71 8.94 1.87
C TYR A 120 -13.19 7.70 2.64
N HIS A 121 -12.73 7.46 3.87
CA HIS A 121 -13.33 6.42 4.74
C HIS A 121 -14.68 6.81 5.37
N HIS A 122 -15.45 7.69 4.73
CA HIS A 122 -16.89 7.80 4.98
C HIS A 122 -17.71 6.77 4.17
N LEU A 123 -17.11 5.65 3.75
CA LEU A 123 -17.93 4.45 3.58
C LEU A 123 -18.43 4.13 4.97
N GLU A 124 -19.72 4.40 5.20
CA GLU A 124 -20.44 3.95 6.37
C GLU A 124 -20.01 2.52 6.65
N PHE A 125 -19.22 2.33 7.71
CA PHE A 125 -19.25 1.05 8.36
C PHE A 125 -20.70 0.89 8.73
N CYS A 126 -21.40 -0.05 8.08
CA CYS A 126 -22.65 -0.57 8.60
C CYS A 126 -22.39 -0.78 10.09
N SER A 127 -23.03 0.04 10.94
CA SER A 127 -22.91 -0.09 12.38
C SER A 127 -23.17 -1.56 12.66
N ALA A 128 -22.18 -2.26 13.23
CA ALA A 128 -22.30 -3.69 13.46
C ALA A 128 -23.66 -3.95 14.11
N THR A 129 -24.59 -4.54 13.36
CA THR A 129 -25.86 -4.99 13.88
C THR A 129 -25.55 -6.21 14.73
N GLY A 130 -25.22 -5.94 15.99
CA GLY A 130 -24.85 -6.91 16.99
C GLY A 130 -25.07 -6.29 18.37
N ARG A 131 -25.57 -7.09 19.31
CA ARG A 131 -25.85 -6.69 20.69
C ARG A 131 -24.62 -5.98 21.29
N PRO A 132 -24.77 -4.79 21.89
CA PRO A 132 -23.64 -4.12 22.55
C PRO A 132 -23.00 -5.05 23.58
N SER A 133 -21.69 -5.27 23.46
CA SER A 133 -20.93 -5.90 24.53
C SER A 133 -20.83 -4.89 25.68
N VAL A 134 -21.32 -5.26 26.85
CA VAL A 134 -21.20 -4.46 28.08
C VAL A 134 -19.74 -4.43 28.58
N ILE A 135 -18.87 -5.26 28.01
CA ILE A 135 -17.46 -5.38 28.35
C ILE A 135 -16.67 -4.49 27.39
N PRO A 136 -15.80 -3.57 27.89
CA PRO A 136 -14.90 -2.81 27.05
C PRO A 136 -14.08 -3.78 26.19
N THR A 137 -14.10 -3.60 24.86
CA THR A 137 -13.23 -4.37 23.98
C THR A 137 -11.78 -4.13 24.42
N PRO A 138 -11.03 -5.17 24.80
CA PRO A 138 -9.65 -4.99 25.17
C PRO A 138 -8.90 -4.39 23.98
N PRO A 139 -7.92 -3.49 24.19
CA PRO A 139 -7.15 -2.92 23.10
C PRO A 139 -6.56 -4.07 22.27
N ARG A 140 -7.02 -4.19 21.02
CA ARG A 140 -6.48 -5.16 20.07
C ARG A 140 -5.02 -4.80 19.91
N LEU A 141 -4.13 -5.68 20.38
CA LEU A 141 -2.69 -5.53 20.28
C LEU A 141 -2.32 -5.37 18.80
N THR A 142 -2.01 -4.16 18.34
CA THR A 142 -1.54 -3.90 16.96
C THR A 142 -0.05 -4.19 16.79
N GLY A 143 0.57 -4.93 17.71
CA GLY A 143 1.92 -5.46 17.57
C GLY A 143 1.89 -6.92 17.10
N ARG A 144 2.88 -7.32 16.29
CA ARG A 144 3.07 -8.72 15.89
C ARG A 144 3.25 -9.58 17.14
N HIS A 145 2.43 -10.61 17.31
CA HIS A 145 2.65 -11.61 18.34
C HIS A 145 2.10 -12.97 17.89
N PHE A 146 2.92 -14.00 17.99
CA PHE A 146 2.62 -15.19 18.79
C PHE A 146 3.97 -15.69 19.35
N PRO A 147 4.08 -15.83 20.67
CA PRO A 147 4.11 -17.18 21.24
C PRO A 147 3.21 -17.30 22.48
N GLU A 148 2.37 -18.31 22.46
CA GLU A 148 1.66 -18.82 23.64
C GLU A 148 2.69 -19.43 24.61
N TYR A 149 2.61 -19.07 25.90
CA TYR A 149 3.45 -19.67 26.93
C TYR A 149 2.86 -21.03 27.31
N ILE A 150 3.55 -22.11 26.94
CA ILE A 150 3.20 -23.48 27.31
C ILE A 150 3.66 -23.71 28.75
N PRO A 151 2.77 -24.00 29.73
CA PRO A 151 3.19 -24.31 31.08
C PRO A 151 3.99 -25.63 31.10
N GLY A 152 5.01 -25.69 31.97
CA GLY A 152 5.76 -26.92 32.17
C GLY A 152 4.93 -27.99 32.84
N THR A 153 5.06 -29.24 32.40
CA THR A 153 4.51 -30.41 33.10
C THR A 153 5.14 -30.55 34.50
N GLU A 154 4.39 -31.15 35.42
CA GLU A 154 4.52 -31.20 36.89
C GLU A 154 5.94 -31.32 37.51
N LYS A 155 6.97 -31.75 36.77
CA LYS A 155 8.35 -31.88 37.26
C LYS A 155 9.24 -30.65 37.09
N LYS A 156 8.73 -29.50 36.63
CA LYS A 156 9.50 -28.25 36.46
C LYS A 156 9.02 -27.08 37.31
N GLU A 157 8.46 -27.40 38.47
CA GLU A 157 8.08 -26.45 39.53
C GLU A 157 9.28 -25.73 40.18
N GLN A 158 10.53 -26.00 39.76
CA GLN A 158 11.72 -25.38 40.32
C GLN A 158 12.70 -24.84 39.25
N SER A 159 12.75 -23.50 39.20
CA SER A 159 13.79 -22.60 38.65
C SER A 159 13.63 -22.01 37.23
N ASN A 160 13.27 -20.72 37.25
CA ASN A 160 13.42 -19.60 36.30
C ASN A 160 13.40 -19.86 34.78
N ALA A 161 12.26 -19.59 34.15
CA ALA A 161 12.20 -19.17 32.75
C ALA A 161 11.12 -18.10 32.52
N SER A 162 11.43 -16.85 32.86
CA SER A 162 10.88 -15.64 32.21
C SER A 162 11.93 -15.19 31.17
N VAL A 163 11.61 -14.71 29.96
CA VAL A 163 10.80 -13.53 29.61
C VAL A 163 10.37 -13.59 28.12
N CYS A 164 9.35 -12.80 27.77
CA CYS A 164 8.85 -12.53 26.40
C CYS A 164 9.87 -11.85 25.46
N ASN A 165 9.82 -12.22 24.17
CA ASN A 165 10.75 -11.79 23.12
C ASN A 165 10.63 -10.31 22.68
N VAL A 166 9.57 -9.59 23.07
CA VAL A 166 9.52 -8.12 22.93
C VAL A 166 10.56 -7.46 23.86
N CYS A 167 10.84 -8.08 25.02
CA CYS A 167 11.71 -7.57 26.08
C CYS A 167 13.21 -7.88 25.88
N LYS A 168 13.59 -8.49 24.76
CA LYS A 168 15.01 -8.59 24.35
C LYS A 168 15.51 -7.36 23.57
N SER A 169 14.66 -6.35 23.33
CA SER A 169 14.93 -5.21 22.43
C SER A 169 16.09 -4.27 22.82
N ALA A 170 17.00 -4.65 23.73
CA ALA A 170 18.22 -3.89 24.04
C ALA A 170 19.40 -4.36 23.17
N ARG A 171 20.28 -3.41 22.79
CA ARG A 171 21.31 -3.54 21.74
C ARG A 171 22.12 -4.83 21.77
N TRP A 172 22.18 -5.45 20.59
CA TRP A 172 23.02 -6.59 20.25
C TRP A 172 24.47 -6.14 20.00
N THR A 173 25.44 -6.76 20.66
CA THR A 173 26.83 -6.85 20.17
C THR A 173 27.19 -8.32 20.03
N TRP A 174 27.72 -8.68 18.87
CA TRP A 174 28.11 -10.03 18.49
C TRP A 174 29.53 -10.33 18.98
N LYS A 175 29.76 -11.49 19.61
CA LYS A 175 31.09 -12.12 19.71
C LYS A 175 31.03 -13.61 19.34
N GLU A 176 31.69 -13.89 18.21
CA GLU A 176 32.41 -15.08 17.69
C GLU A 176 31.90 -16.49 18.03
N ASN A 177 31.40 -17.22 17.03
CA ASN A 177 32.21 -18.04 16.10
C ASN A 177 31.39 -18.41 14.86
#